data_AF-A0ABD2PF60-F1
#
_entry.id   AF-A0ABD2PF60-F1
#
_cell.length_a   1.000
_cell.length_b   1.000
_cell.length_c   1.000
_cell.angle_alpha   90.00
_cell.angle_beta   90.00
_cell.angle_gamma   90.00
#
_symmetry.space_group_name_H-M   'P 1'
#
loop_
_entity.id
_entity.type
_entity.pdbx_description
1 polymer ?
#
loop_
_entity_poly.entity_id
_entity_poly.type
_entity_poly.pdbx_seq_one_letter_code
_entity_poly.pdbx_strand_id
1 'polypeptide(L)'
;MDNLEQKKKLVLSIIKFLQDELNISNLTEEKKESVEVAIQCLETAYDTSSIKDENVVNLLTLIPSTSAKKVTDQQKLEAEKFKNEGNSAIKNDQYNEALYFYTKAIDINPFNAVYYCNRAAVYSKLEKHLEAIKDCKEAIKLDPTYGKAYSRLGIAYSNLNMFEDARTAYKTALKYDPNNTMYENNLRLAEARLAQSQTDVASGGQLPLDMSQFFNNPALIGMATQMLSDPNFRNVMSGFMNVNQIDSSNMEVLFQAGHTLANRMNEVDPSFMDNLRRSMNQQQAPQDNTNPGDSKKPEEPQS
;
A
#
# COMPACT_ATOMS: atom_id res chain seq x y z
N MET A 1 -0.48 36.81 -21.29
CA MET A 1 -0.21 36.39 -22.68
C MET A 1 -1.53 35.97 -23.30
N ASP A 2 -1.80 36.42 -24.51
CA ASP A 2 -3.03 36.09 -25.24
C ASP A 2 -3.08 34.58 -25.55
N ASN A 3 -4.24 33.95 -25.35
CA ASN A 3 -4.47 32.52 -25.60
C ASN A 3 -4.18 32.17 -27.08
N LEU A 4 -4.43 33.12 -27.98
CA LEU A 4 -4.11 32.96 -29.41
C LEU A 4 -2.60 32.88 -29.65
N GLU A 5 -1.81 33.72 -28.98
CA GLU A 5 -0.35 33.74 -29.12
C GLU A 5 0.28 32.44 -28.59
N GLN A 6 -0.24 31.88 -27.50
CA GLN A 6 0.19 30.58 -26.96
C GLN A 6 -0.12 29.44 -27.94
N LYS A 7 -1.29 29.44 -28.57
CA LYS A 7 -1.65 28.45 -29.60
C LYS A 7 -0.74 28.55 -30.82
N LYS A 8 -0.47 29.75 -31.30
CA LYS A 8 0.45 29.95 -32.44
C LYS A 8 1.88 29.49 -32.11
N LYS A 9 2.37 29.69 -30.88
CA LYS A 9 3.68 29.20 -30.41
C LYS A 9 3.76 27.67 -30.38
N LEU A 10 2.70 26.99 -29.92
CA LEU A 10 2.62 25.53 -29.96
C LEU A 10 2.67 25.02 -31.41
N VAL A 11 1.87 25.61 -32.29
CA VAL A 11 1.83 25.22 -33.71
C VAL A 11 3.17 25.45 -34.40
N LEU A 12 3.86 26.56 -34.11
CA LEU A 12 5.21 26.81 -34.63
C LEU A 12 6.23 25.77 -34.13
N SER A 13 6.08 25.29 -32.89
CA SER A 13 6.92 24.21 -32.35
C SER A 13 6.69 22.86 -33.06
N ILE A 14 5.44 22.59 -33.46
CA ILE A 14 5.09 21.41 -34.28
C ILE A 14 5.67 21.54 -35.68
N ILE A 15 5.53 22.71 -36.32
CA ILE A 15 6.08 22.98 -37.65
C ILE A 15 7.59 22.76 -37.67
N LYS A 16 8.31 23.31 -36.69
CA LYS A 16 9.78 23.16 -36.58
C LYS A 16 10.19 21.70 -36.43
N PHE A 17 9.47 20.93 -35.60
CA PHE A 17 9.69 19.50 -35.49
C PHE A 17 9.51 18.76 -36.82
N LEU A 18 8.45 19.07 -37.57
CA LEU A 18 8.20 18.45 -38.88
C LEU A 18 9.26 18.84 -39.93
N GLN A 19 9.75 20.09 -39.90
CA GLN A 19 10.85 20.55 -40.75
C GLN A 19 12.17 19.84 -40.40
N ASP A 20 12.47 19.65 -39.12
CA ASP A 20 13.65 18.90 -38.68
C ASP A 20 13.57 17.44 -39.13
N GLU A 21 12.39 16.80 -39.08
CA GLU A 21 12.16 15.45 -39.60
C GLU A 21 12.47 15.37 -41.11
N LEU A 22 12.04 16.35 -41.92
CA LEU A 22 12.37 16.39 -43.35
C LEU A 22 13.88 16.49 -43.62
N ASN A 23 14.63 17.15 -42.73
CA ASN A 23 16.07 17.38 -42.88
C ASN A 23 16.94 16.22 -42.36
N ILE A 24 16.47 15.46 -41.36
CA ILE A 24 17.28 14.48 -40.62
C ILE A 24 16.94 13.02 -40.99
N SER A 25 15.73 12.74 -41.49
CA SER A 25 15.23 11.35 -41.61
C SER A 25 15.19 10.80 -43.05
N ASN A 26 15.39 9.48 -43.20
CA ASN A 26 15.22 8.74 -44.46
C ASN A 26 13.73 8.44 -44.73
N LEU A 27 12.91 9.46 -44.91
CA LEU A 27 11.52 9.31 -45.33
C LEU A 27 11.42 8.94 -46.82
N THR A 28 10.40 8.16 -47.17
CA THR A 28 10.01 7.94 -48.57
C THR A 28 9.45 9.24 -49.15
N GLU A 29 9.58 9.45 -50.46
CA GLU A 29 9.10 10.68 -51.12
C GLU A 29 7.61 10.95 -50.84
N GLU A 30 6.76 9.92 -50.89
CA GLU A 30 5.33 10.02 -50.53
C GLU A 30 5.10 10.55 -49.09
N LYS A 31 5.97 10.15 -48.14
CA LYS A 31 5.88 10.62 -46.76
C LYS A 31 6.40 12.04 -46.61
N LYS A 32 7.43 12.42 -47.36
CA LYS A 32 7.92 13.81 -47.39
C LYS A 32 6.84 14.75 -47.90
N GLU A 33 6.19 14.41 -49.01
CA GLU A 33 5.06 15.18 -49.55
C GLU A 33 3.94 15.32 -48.51
N SER A 34 3.60 14.23 -47.82
CA SER A 34 2.58 14.26 -46.76
C SER A 34 2.94 15.19 -45.59
N VAL A 35 4.23 15.22 -45.21
CA VAL A 35 4.73 16.08 -44.13
C VAL A 35 4.77 17.55 -44.56
N GLU A 36 5.18 17.84 -45.80
CA GLU A 36 5.17 19.19 -46.38
C GLU A 36 3.75 19.77 -46.43
N VAL A 37 2.77 18.98 -46.87
CA VAL A 37 1.35 19.38 -46.87
C VAL A 37 0.89 19.69 -45.44
N ALA A 38 1.25 18.86 -44.46
CA ALA A 38 0.89 19.09 -43.06
C ALA A 38 1.47 20.41 -42.52
N ILE A 39 2.73 20.73 -42.85
CA ILE A 39 3.36 22.01 -42.50
C ILE A 39 2.56 23.18 -43.09
N GLN A 40 2.27 23.14 -44.40
CA GLN A 40 1.58 24.22 -45.09
C GLN A 40 0.14 24.44 -44.55
N CYS A 41 -0.56 23.36 -44.21
CA CYS A 41 -1.87 23.43 -43.57
C CYS A 41 -1.80 24.13 -42.19
N LEU A 42 -0.79 23.81 -41.38
CA LEU A 42 -0.59 24.40 -40.06
C LEU A 42 -0.21 25.88 -40.13
N GLU A 43 0.68 26.25 -41.06
CA GLU A 43 1.07 27.64 -41.31
C GLU A 43 -0.13 28.50 -41.73
N THR A 44 -0.95 27.98 -42.65
CA THR A 44 -2.13 28.69 -43.18
C THR A 44 -3.21 28.83 -42.11
N ALA A 45 -3.50 27.77 -41.35
CA ALA A 45 -4.59 27.77 -40.39
C ALA A 45 -4.34 28.69 -39.18
N TYR A 46 -3.08 28.89 -38.80
CA TYR A 46 -2.72 29.65 -37.59
C TYR A 46 -2.01 30.96 -37.87
N ASP A 47 -1.67 31.27 -39.12
CA ASP A 47 -0.92 32.46 -39.51
C ASP A 47 0.32 32.66 -38.63
N THR A 48 1.24 31.69 -38.73
CA THR A 48 2.48 31.62 -37.94
C THR A 48 3.60 32.51 -38.48
N SER A 49 3.40 33.12 -39.66
CA SER A 49 4.34 34.01 -40.36
C SER A 49 4.81 35.23 -39.54
N SER A 50 4.01 35.60 -38.53
CA SER A 50 4.18 36.80 -37.70
C SER A 50 5.00 36.58 -36.41
N ILE A 51 5.42 35.34 -36.10
CA ILE A 51 6.10 35.01 -34.84
C ILE A 51 7.60 34.84 -35.07
N LYS A 52 8.41 35.56 -34.27
CA LYS A 52 9.87 35.43 -34.27
C LYS A 52 10.29 34.10 -33.63
N ASP A 53 11.24 33.40 -34.26
CA ASP A 53 11.73 32.05 -33.92
C ASP A 53 12.42 31.93 -32.53
N GLU A 54 12.59 33.06 -31.82
CA GLU A 54 13.38 33.16 -30.57
C GLU A 54 12.76 32.45 -29.35
N ASN A 55 11.53 31.91 -29.43
CA ASN A 55 10.84 31.25 -28.31
C ASN A 55 10.17 29.91 -28.67
N VAL A 56 10.67 29.21 -29.68
CA VAL A 56 10.14 27.89 -30.08
C VAL A 56 10.68 26.79 -29.16
N VAL A 57 9.79 25.96 -28.61
CA VAL A 57 10.17 24.87 -27.69
C VAL A 57 10.41 23.60 -28.49
N ASN A 58 11.53 22.90 -28.24
CA ASN A 58 11.72 21.57 -28.79
C ASN A 58 10.76 20.58 -28.10
N LEU A 59 9.74 20.13 -28.82
CA LEU A 59 8.68 19.26 -28.29
C LEU A 59 9.20 17.91 -27.79
N LEU A 60 10.30 17.40 -28.34
CA LEU A 60 10.89 16.13 -27.90
C LEU A 60 11.47 16.24 -26.48
N THR A 61 11.84 17.45 -26.03
CA THR A 61 12.33 17.67 -24.65
C THR A 61 11.21 17.61 -23.61
N LEU A 62 9.96 17.78 -24.05
CA LEU A 62 8.77 17.70 -23.19
C LEU A 62 8.25 16.27 -23.06
N ILE A 63 8.69 15.36 -23.93
CA ILE A 63 8.41 13.93 -23.79
C ILE A 63 9.40 13.41 -22.73
N PRO A 64 8.95 12.98 -21.54
CA PRO A 64 9.81 12.25 -20.64
C PRO A 64 10.34 11.07 -21.44
N SER A 65 11.67 10.89 -21.54
CA SER A 65 12.25 9.76 -22.26
C SER A 65 11.72 8.44 -21.71
N THR A 66 10.59 7.97 -22.24
CA THR A 66 10.05 6.63 -22.06
C THR A 66 10.65 5.74 -23.13
N SER A 67 11.97 5.84 -23.36
CA SER A 67 12.70 4.68 -23.82
C SER A 67 12.69 3.72 -22.65
N ALA A 68 11.62 2.93 -22.53
CA ALA A 68 11.59 1.79 -21.64
C ALA A 68 12.81 0.96 -22.04
N LYS A 69 13.86 1.01 -21.20
CA LYS A 69 15.13 0.33 -21.43
C LYS A 69 14.81 -1.13 -21.76
N LYS A 70 14.90 -1.50 -23.05
CA LYS A 70 14.49 -2.83 -23.49
C LYS A 70 15.49 -3.82 -22.93
N VAL A 71 15.06 -4.62 -21.96
CA VAL A 71 15.91 -5.63 -21.29
C VAL A 71 16.31 -6.68 -22.32
N THR A 72 17.60 -6.87 -22.52
CA THR A 72 18.14 -7.85 -23.47
C THR A 72 17.92 -9.27 -22.98
N ASP A 73 17.96 -10.27 -23.87
CA ASP A 73 17.80 -11.67 -23.44
C ASP A 73 18.92 -12.13 -22.52
N GLN A 74 20.13 -11.58 -22.69
CA GLN A 74 21.24 -11.80 -21.75
C GLN A 74 20.92 -11.26 -20.35
N GLN A 75 20.36 -10.05 -20.26
CA GLN A 75 19.94 -9.47 -18.97
C GLN A 75 18.78 -10.25 -18.35
N LYS A 76 17.83 -10.75 -19.14
CA LYS A 76 16.78 -11.66 -18.62
C LYS A 76 17.38 -12.93 -18.03
N LEU A 77 18.33 -13.55 -18.74
CA LEU A 77 19.00 -14.75 -18.25
C LEU A 77 19.77 -14.49 -16.96
N GLU A 78 20.43 -13.34 -16.86
CA GLU A 78 21.12 -12.91 -15.64
C GLU A 78 20.16 -12.67 -14.47
N ALA A 79 19.04 -11.97 -14.71
CA ALA A 79 17.99 -11.78 -13.70
C ALA A 79 17.40 -13.13 -13.21
N GLU A 80 17.21 -14.09 -14.12
CA GLU A 80 16.76 -15.44 -13.76
C GLU A 80 17.76 -16.19 -12.87
N LYS A 81 19.07 -16.00 -13.07
CA LYS A 81 20.10 -16.56 -12.18
C LYS A 81 19.95 -16.01 -10.76
N PHE A 82 19.87 -14.69 -10.61
CA PHE A 82 19.65 -14.07 -9.31
C PHE A 82 18.33 -14.51 -8.66
N LYS A 83 17.24 -14.64 -9.43
CA LYS A 83 15.98 -15.20 -8.90
C LYS A 83 16.18 -16.64 -8.38
N ASN A 84 16.96 -17.47 -9.07
CA ASN A 84 17.24 -18.84 -8.63
C ASN A 84 18.13 -18.88 -7.38
N GLU A 85 19.11 -18.00 -7.27
CA GLU A 85 19.94 -17.82 -6.06
C GLU A 85 19.07 -17.38 -4.87
N GLY A 86 18.17 -16.42 -5.07
CA GLY A 86 17.19 -16.01 -4.07
C GLY A 86 16.28 -17.16 -3.62
N ASN A 87 15.81 -17.99 -4.56
CA ASN A 87 15.04 -19.20 -4.23
C ASN A 87 15.86 -20.20 -3.41
N SER A 88 17.16 -20.34 -3.70
CA SER A 88 18.07 -21.21 -2.93
C SER A 88 18.26 -20.68 -1.51
N ALA A 89 18.49 -19.37 -1.36
CA ALA A 89 18.62 -18.71 -0.07
C ALA A 89 17.35 -18.87 0.79
N ILE A 90 16.14 -18.77 0.21
CA ILE A 90 14.89 -19.07 0.95
C ILE A 90 14.89 -20.51 1.49
N LYS A 91 15.33 -21.50 0.69
CA LYS A 91 15.33 -22.91 1.12
C LYS A 91 16.28 -23.17 2.30
N ASN A 92 17.30 -22.32 2.46
CA ASN A 92 18.26 -22.37 3.55
C ASN A 92 17.90 -21.39 4.69
N ASP A 93 16.70 -20.80 4.69
CA ASP A 93 16.24 -19.77 5.64
C ASP A 93 17.12 -18.50 5.69
N GLN A 94 17.90 -18.24 4.64
CA GLN A 94 18.76 -17.07 4.50
C GLN A 94 17.98 -15.89 3.90
N TYR A 95 17.02 -15.36 4.66
CA TYR A 95 16.05 -14.38 4.15
C TYR A 95 16.67 -13.05 3.69
N ASN A 96 17.67 -12.51 4.39
CA ASN A 96 18.33 -11.27 3.96
C ASN A 96 19.09 -11.43 2.63
N GLU A 97 19.69 -12.59 2.43
CA GLU A 97 20.39 -12.93 1.18
C GLU A 97 19.38 -13.13 0.04
N ALA A 98 18.23 -13.75 0.32
CA ALA A 98 17.14 -13.84 -0.65
C ALA A 98 16.62 -12.45 -1.08
N LEU A 99 16.46 -11.50 -0.15
CA LEU A 99 16.09 -10.12 -0.48
C LEU A 99 17.11 -9.45 -1.40
N TYR A 100 18.40 -9.64 -1.13
CA TYR A 100 19.47 -9.12 -1.98
C TYR A 100 19.36 -9.65 -3.40
N PHE A 101 19.24 -10.97 -3.56
CA PHE A 101 19.18 -11.59 -4.88
C PHE A 101 17.92 -11.23 -5.67
N TYR A 102 16.73 -11.21 -5.05
CA TYR A 102 15.54 -10.75 -5.77
C TYR A 102 15.62 -9.27 -6.15
N THR A 103 16.25 -8.44 -5.31
CA THR A 103 16.47 -7.02 -5.65
C THR A 103 17.39 -6.89 -6.86
N LYS A 104 18.48 -7.67 -6.94
CA LYS A 104 19.33 -7.72 -8.13
C LYS A 104 18.58 -8.17 -9.39
N ALA A 105 17.72 -9.17 -9.27
CA ALA A 105 16.87 -9.60 -10.39
C ALA A 105 15.94 -8.47 -10.89
N ILE A 106 15.35 -7.72 -9.96
CA ILE A 106 14.48 -6.57 -10.25
C ILE A 106 15.26 -5.40 -10.88
N ASP A 107 16.44 -5.08 -10.36
CA ASP A 107 17.28 -4.00 -10.88
C ASP A 107 17.69 -4.25 -12.35
N ILE A 108 17.90 -5.51 -12.71
CA ILE A 108 18.26 -5.92 -14.08
C ILE A 108 17.02 -6.00 -14.98
N ASN A 109 15.94 -6.59 -14.49
CA ASN A 109 14.71 -6.77 -15.23
C ASN A 109 13.49 -6.43 -14.35
N PRO A 110 13.05 -5.16 -14.36
CA PRO A 110 11.96 -4.69 -13.50
C PRO A 110 10.57 -5.09 -13.99
N PHE A 111 10.46 -5.79 -15.12
CA PHE A 111 9.19 -6.09 -15.79
C PHE A 111 8.67 -7.51 -15.52
N ASN A 112 9.32 -8.27 -14.63
CA ASN A 112 8.90 -9.62 -14.29
C ASN A 112 8.18 -9.66 -12.93
N ALA A 113 6.87 -9.92 -12.97
CA ALA A 113 6.01 -10.01 -11.78
C ALA A 113 6.49 -11.06 -10.75
N VAL A 114 7.16 -12.13 -11.21
CA VAL A 114 7.63 -13.21 -10.34
C VAL A 114 8.66 -12.72 -9.33
N TYR A 115 9.53 -11.79 -9.70
CA TYR A 115 10.60 -11.32 -8.80
C TYR A 115 10.04 -10.56 -7.61
N TYR A 116 9.09 -9.65 -7.86
CA TYR A 116 8.38 -8.93 -6.81
C TYR A 116 7.55 -9.89 -5.94
N CYS A 117 6.81 -10.82 -6.54
CA CYS A 117 6.02 -11.81 -5.78
C CYS A 117 6.89 -12.70 -4.87
N ASN A 118 8.08 -13.09 -5.34
CA ASN A 118 9.03 -13.86 -4.55
C ASN A 118 9.66 -13.00 -3.44
N ARG A 119 10.03 -11.75 -3.71
CA ARG A 119 10.56 -10.84 -2.68
C ARG A 119 9.51 -10.50 -1.62
N ALA A 120 8.25 -10.34 -2.01
CA ALA A 120 7.12 -10.21 -1.09
C ALA A 120 6.99 -11.42 -0.14
N ALA A 121 7.24 -12.63 -0.64
CA ALA A 121 7.26 -13.83 0.19
C ALA A 121 8.30 -13.73 1.32
N VAL A 122 9.49 -13.22 1.00
CA VAL A 122 10.59 -13.03 1.96
C VAL A 122 10.25 -11.92 2.94
N TYR A 123 9.69 -10.80 2.48
CA TYR A 123 9.21 -9.75 3.37
C TYR A 123 8.17 -10.27 4.37
N SER A 124 7.23 -11.11 3.94
CA SER A 124 6.28 -11.75 4.85
C SER A 124 6.96 -12.68 5.88
N LYS A 125 8.05 -13.37 5.51
CA LYS A 125 8.84 -14.19 6.45
C LYS A 125 9.61 -13.36 7.47
N LEU A 126 9.91 -12.12 7.13
CA LEU A 126 10.58 -11.14 8.00
C LEU A 126 9.58 -10.22 8.73
N GLU A 127 8.28 -10.52 8.68
CA GLU A 127 7.20 -9.71 9.27
C GLU A 127 7.10 -8.27 8.73
N LYS A 128 7.72 -8.00 7.57
CA LYS A 128 7.69 -6.73 6.86
C LYS A 128 6.48 -6.63 5.93
N HIS A 129 5.29 -6.61 6.52
CA HIS A 129 4.04 -6.76 5.78
C HIS A 129 3.72 -5.58 4.84
N LEU A 130 4.12 -4.36 5.18
CA LEU A 130 3.91 -3.19 4.32
C LEU A 130 4.75 -3.27 3.04
N GLU A 131 5.99 -3.74 3.13
CA GLU A 131 6.88 -4.00 2.01
C GLU A 131 6.37 -5.15 1.14
N ALA A 132 5.86 -6.21 1.76
CA ALA A 132 5.20 -7.30 1.04
C ALA A 132 3.98 -6.81 0.23
N ILE A 133 3.16 -5.91 0.79
CA ILE A 133 2.03 -5.29 0.08
C ILE A 133 2.50 -4.50 -1.15
N LYS A 134 3.55 -3.68 -0.99
CA LYS A 134 4.11 -2.88 -2.10
C LYS A 134 4.56 -3.77 -3.24
N ASP A 135 5.33 -4.82 -2.94
CA ASP A 135 5.82 -5.76 -3.95
C ASP A 135 4.68 -6.57 -4.59
N CYS A 136 3.69 -7.01 -3.81
CA CYS A 136 2.53 -7.71 -4.40
C CYS A 136 1.75 -6.80 -5.36
N LYS A 137 1.58 -5.51 -5.03
CA LYS A 137 0.91 -4.54 -5.91
C LYS A 137 1.69 -4.31 -7.20
N GLU A 138 3.02 -4.22 -7.15
CA GLU A 138 3.82 -4.10 -8.38
C GLU A 138 3.76 -5.39 -9.21
N ALA A 139 3.80 -6.57 -8.58
CA ALA A 139 3.60 -7.85 -9.27
C ALA A 139 2.25 -7.90 -10.00
N ILE A 140 1.17 -7.45 -9.36
CA ILE A 140 -0.18 -7.39 -9.93
C ILE A 140 -0.27 -6.36 -11.07
N LYS A 141 0.42 -5.23 -10.96
CA LYS A 141 0.47 -4.23 -12.03
C LYS A 141 1.17 -4.78 -13.27
N LEU A 142 2.21 -5.59 -13.09
CA LEU A 142 2.95 -6.24 -14.18
C LEU A 142 2.18 -7.42 -14.78
N ASP A 143 1.55 -8.24 -13.93
CA ASP A 143 0.68 -9.35 -14.34
C ASP A 143 -0.61 -9.36 -13.51
N PRO A 144 -1.70 -8.75 -14.02
CA PRO A 144 -2.99 -8.70 -13.34
C PRO A 144 -3.66 -10.05 -13.12
N THR A 145 -3.16 -11.12 -13.77
CA THR A 145 -3.70 -12.48 -13.67
C THR A 145 -2.94 -13.36 -12.67
N TYR A 146 -1.89 -12.82 -12.04
CA TYR A 146 -1.01 -13.61 -11.20
C TYR A 146 -1.61 -13.94 -9.82
N GLY A 147 -2.41 -15.00 -9.75
CA GLY A 147 -3.15 -15.41 -8.54
C GLY A 147 -2.29 -15.53 -7.27
N LYS A 148 -1.02 -15.96 -7.41
CA LYS A 148 -0.06 -16.03 -6.28
C LYS A 148 0.21 -14.66 -5.65
N ALA A 149 0.29 -13.59 -6.45
CA ALA A 149 0.52 -12.24 -5.92
C ALA A 149 -0.69 -11.75 -5.11
N TYR A 150 -1.92 -12.00 -5.58
CA TYR A 150 -3.13 -11.69 -4.82
C TYR A 150 -3.23 -12.49 -3.51
N SER A 151 -2.88 -13.78 -3.53
CA SER A 151 -2.87 -14.59 -2.31
C SER A 151 -1.86 -14.06 -1.28
N ARG A 152 -0.64 -13.70 -1.70
CA ARG A 152 0.36 -13.09 -0.81
C ARG A 152 -0.07 -11.71 -0.30
N LEU A 153 -0.73 -10.91 -1.15
CA LEU A 153 -1.32 -9.65 -0.75
C LEU A 153 -2.36 -9.86 0.35
N GLY A 154 -3.22 -10.87 0.20
CA GLY A 154 -4.19 -11.27 1.22
C GLY A 154 -3.53 -11.65 2.53
N ILE A 155 -2.44 -12.43 2.50
CA ILE A 155 -1.68 -12.82 3.70
C ILE A 155 -1.12 -11.59 4.41
N ALA A 156 -0.51 -10.67 3.66
CA ALA A 156 0.05 -9.46 4.24
C ALA A 156 -1.02 -8.56 4.88
N TYR A 157 -2.20 -8.42 4.25
CA TYR A 157 -3.33 -7.72 4.85
C TYR A 157 -3.89 -8.42 6.09
N SER A 158 -4.01 -9.75 6.07
CA SER A 158 -4.44 -10.53 7.25
C SER A 158 -3.51 -10.32 8.44
N ASN A 159 -2.19 -10.27 8.23
CA ASN A 159 -1.23 -10.03 9.30
C ASN A 159 -1.28 -8.60 9.85
N LEU A 160 -1.84 -7.65 9.09
CA LEU A 160 -2.11 -6.28 9.53
C LEU A 160 -3.54 -6.11 10.07
N ASN A 161 -4.30 -7.20 10.27
CA ASN A 161 -5.71 -7.20 10.67
C ASN A 161 -6.65 -6.46 9.70
N MET A 162 -6.23 -6.23 8.46
CA MET A 162 -7.03 -5.62 7.39
C MET A 162 -7.86 -6.71 6.69
N PHE A 163 -8.80 -7.33 7.43
CA PHE A 163 -9.49 -8.53 6.97
C PHE A 163 -10.39 -8.32 5.74
N GLU A 164 -10.92 -7.11 5.56
CA GLU A 164 -11.71 -6.77 4.36
C GLU A 164 -10.87 -6.74 3.07
N ASP A 165 -9.71 -6.09 3.13
CA ASP A 165 -8.76 -6.07 2.02
C ASP A 165 -8.21 -7.47 1.74
N ALA A 166 -7.94 -8.24 2.79
CA ALA A 166 -7.53 -9.64 2.67
C ALA A 166 -8.58 -10.50 1.96
N ARG A 167 -9.86 -10.40 2.38
CA ARG A 167 -10.99 -11.08 1.74
C ARG A 167 -11.06 -10.79 0.24
N THR A 168 -10.95 -9.51 -0.12
CA THR A 168 -10.99 -9.06 -1.52
C THR A 168 -9.82 -9.64 -2.33
N ALA A 169 -8.61 -9.63 -1.76
CA ALA A 169 -7.44 -10.20 -2.41
C ALA A 169 -7.57 -11.71 -2.60
N TYR A 170 -8.00 -12.47 -1.60
CA TYR A 170 -8.19 -13.93 -1.73
C TYR A 170 -9.30 -14.31 -2.71
N LYS A 171 -10.42 -13.58 -2.74
CA LYS A 171 -11.48 -13.79 -3.76
C LYS A 171 -10.94 -13.60 -5.17
N THR A 172 -10.07 -12.60 -5.36
CA THR A 172 -9.44 -12.36 -6.66
C THR A 172 -8.40 -13.43 -6.97
N ALA A 173 -7.64 -13.92 -5.99
CA ALA A 173 -6.74 -15.06 -6.17
C ALA A 173 -7.50 -16.32 -6.66
N LEU A 174 -8.65 -16.63 -6.04
CA LEU A 174 -9.53 -17.73 -6.44
C LEU A 174 -10.18 -17.52 -7.82
N LYS A 175 -10.41 -16.28 -8.26
CA LYS A 175 -10.88 -16.02 -9.63
C LYS A 175 -9.88 -16.55 -10.68
N TYR A 176 -8.58 -16.46 -10.40
CA TYR A 176 -7.51 -16.89 -11.31
C TYR A 176 -7.07 -18.34 -11.08
N ASP A 177 -7.29 -18.88 -9.88
CA ASP A 177 -7.02 -20.29 -9.56
C ASP A 177 -8.14 -20.86 -8.65
N PRO A 178 -9.30 -21.24 -9.23
CA PRO A 178 -10.50 -21.58 -8.45
C PRO A 178 -10.39 -22.82 -7.59
N ASN A 179 -9.47 -23.73 -7.92
CA ASN A 179 -9.32 -25.02 -7.23
C ASN A 179 -8.20 -24.98 -6.17
N ASN A 180 -7.70 -23.80 -5.83
CA ASN A 180 -6.61 -23.64 -4.88
C ASN A 180 -7.12 -23.67 -3.43
N THR A 181 -7.02 -24.84 -2.81
CA THR A 181 -7.45 -25.06 -1.41
C THR A 181 -6.76 -24.14 -0.41
N MET A 182 -5.52 -23.70 -0.65
CA MET A 182 -4.84 -22.74 0.22
C MET A 182 -5.55 -21.38 0.19
N TYR A 183 -5.95 -20.91 -0.99
CA TYR A 183 -6.60 -19.61 -1.13
C TYR A 183 -8.00 -19.63 -0.52
N GLU A 184 -8.73 -20.73 -0.71
CA GLU A 184 -10.03 -20.95 -0.08
C GLU A 184 -9.93 -20.98 1.44
N ASN A 185 -8.96 -21.71 2.00
CA ASN A 185 -8.75 -21.76 3.44
C ASN A 185 -8.39 -20.39 4.03
N ASN A 186 -7.53 -19.63 3.35
CA ASN A 186 -7.15 -18.29 3.79
C ASN A 186 -8.31 -17.29 3.68
N LEU A 187 -9.14 -17.39 2.64
CA LEU A 187 -10.36 -16.60 2.50
C LEU A 187 -11.31 -16.88 3.67
N ARG A 188 -11.56 -18.15 3.97
CA ARG A 188 -12.42 -18.56 5.09
C ARG A 188 -11.90 -18.03 6.43
N LEU A 189 -10.59 -18.07 6.66
CA LEU A 189 -9.98 -17.52 7.87
C LEU A 189 -10.17 -16.00 7.96
N ALA A 190 -9.96 -15.28 6.85
CA ALA A 190 -10.17 -13.83 6.81
C ALA A 190 -11.65 -13.46 7.07
N GLU A 191 -12.60 -14.19 6.48
CA GLU A 191 -14.03 -13.98 6.70
C GLU A 191 -14.46 -14.29 8.15
N ALA A 192 -13.89 -15.33 8.77
CA ALA A 192 -14.14 -15.63 10.18
C ALA A 192 -13.62 -14.52 11.12
N ARG A 193 -12.41 -14.01 10.87
CA ARG A 193 -11.83 -12.89 11.63
C ARG A 193 -12.61 -11.60 11.47
N LEU A 194 -13.07 -11.33 10.25
CA LEU A 194 -13.94 -10.20 9.95
C LEU A 194 -15.27 -10.29 10.71
N ALA A 195 -15.91 -11.46 10.70
CA ALA A 195 -17.14 -11.68 11.46
C ALA A 195 -16.93 -11.49 12.96
N GLN A 196 -15.81 -11.98 13.52
CA GLN A 196 -15.45 -11.77 14.93
C GLN A 196 -15.30 -10.27 15.26
N SER A 197 -14.59 -9.52 14.43
CA SER A 197 -14.42 -8.07 14.64
C SER A 197 -15.75 -7.31 14.58
N GLN A 198 -16.71 -7.78 13.79
CA GLN A 198 -18.05 -7.20 13.73
C GLN A 198 -18.92 -7.62 14.91
N THR A 199 -18.77 -8.84 15.43
CA THR A 199 -19.45 -9.27 16.66
C THR A 199 -18.92 -8.55 17.88
N ASP A 200 -17.63 -8.22 17.95
CA ASP A 200 -17.08 -7.39 19.05
C ASP A 200 -17.68 -5.97 19.03
N VAL A 201 -18.08 -5.46 17.88
CA VAL A 201 -18.77 -4.16 17.77
C VAL A 201 -20.27 -4.30 18.02
N ALA A 202 -20.91 -5.39 17.55
CA ALA A 202 -22.36 -5.57 17.59
C ALA A 202 -22.90 -6.21 18.88
N SER A 203 -22.11 -7.03 19.59
CA SER A 203 -22.48 -7.60 20.88
C SER A 203 -22.26 -6.63 22.04
N GLY A 204 -21.91 -5.36 21.74
CA GLY A 204 -21.35 -4.47 22.74
C GLY A 204 -20.15 -5.18 23.37
N GLY A 205 -19.22 -5.64 22.53
CA GLY A 205 -18.00 -6.30 22.99
C GLY A 205 -17.51 -5.47 24.15
N GLN A 206 -17.24 -6.16 25.25
CA GLN A 206 -16.63 -5.54 26.41
C GLN A 206 -15.43 -4.76 25.87
N LEU A 207 -15.62 -3.44 25.69
CA LEU A 207 -14.60 -2.49 26.05
C LEU A 207 -14.03 -3.06 27.35
N PRO A 208 -12.69 -3.12 27.54
CA PRO A 208 -12.11 -3.63 28.79
C PRO A 208 -12.57 -2.87 30.05
N LEU A 209 -13.51 -1.94 29.89
CA LEU A 209 -14.26 -1.19 30.86
C LEU A 209 -15.74 -1.54 30.68
N ASP A 210 -16.28 -2.26 31.65
CA ASP A 210 -17.72 -2.38 31.86
C ASP A 210 -18.34 -0.98 32.01
N MET A 211 -18.85 -0.44 30.90
CA MET A 211 -19.47 0.89 30.86
C MET A 211 -20.71 0.98 31.77
N SER A 212 -21.26 -0.14 32.26
CA SER A 212 -22.33 -0.10 33.25
C SER A 212 -21.87 0.53 34.56
N GLN A 213 -20.61 0.33 34.96
CA GLN A 213 -20.03 1.02 36.12
C GLN A 213 -19.73 2.49 35.83
N PHE A 214 -19.42 2.82 34.57
CA PHE A 214 -19.22 4.20 34.12
C PHE A 214 -20.52 5.01 34.17
N PHE A 215 -21.62 4.46 33.65
CA PHE A 215 -22.94 5.11 33.65
C PHE A 215 -23.65 5.07 35.00
N ASN A 216 -23.31 4.13 35.89
CA ASN A 216 -23.87 4.08 37.24
C ASN A 216 -23.08 4.90 38.27
N ASN A 217 -21.96 5.52 37.89
CA ASN A 217 -21.18 6.39 38.78
C ASN A 217 -21.52 7.87 38.53
N PRO A 218 -22.23 8.54 39.46
CA PRO A 218 -22.64 9.94 39.30
C PRO A 218 -21.46 10.91 39.13
N ALA A 219 -20.30 10.60 39.71
CA ALA A 219 -19.10 11.42 39.59
C ALA A 219 -18.52 11.36 38.17
N LEU A 220 -18.55 10.19 37.53
CA LEU A 220 -18.07 10.02 36.15
C LEU A 220 -19.04 10.66 35.13
N ILE A 221 -20.34 10.61 35.37
CA ILE A 221 -21.34 11.34 34.56
C ILE A 221 -21.12 12.86 34.67
N GLY A 222 -20.88 13.36 35.89
CA GLY A 222 -20.54 14.77 36.12
C GLY A 222 -19.25 15.18 35.39
N MET A 223 -18.25 14.32 35.42
CA MET A 223 -16.99 14.54 34.71
C MET A 223 -17.16 14.54 33.18
N ALA A 224 -17.93 13.60 32.63
CA ALA A 224 -18.19 13.51 31.19
C ALA A 224 -18.99 14.72 30.68
N THR A 225 -19.99 15.18 31.44
CA THR A 225 -20.77 16.38 31.11
C THR A 225 -19.92 17.65 31.21
N GLN A 226 -18.99 17.72 32.16
CA GLN A 226 -18.02 18.82 32.26
C GLN A 226 -17.02 18.83 31.09
N MET A 227 -16.57 17.67 30.61
CA MET A 227 -15.72 17.61 29.42
C MET A 227 -16.45 17.98 28.14
N LEU A 228 -17.70 17.53 27.97
CA LEU A 228 -18.50 17.90 26.80
C LEU A 228 -18.89 19.38 26.76
N SER A 229 -18.85 20.06 27.91
CA SER A 229 -19.01 21.51 27.99
C SER A 229 -17.70 22.26 27.79
N ASP A 230 -16.54 21.59 27.78
CA ASP A 230 -15.24 22.20 27.48
C ASP A 230 -15.12 22.52 25.97
N PRO A 231 -14.96 23.80 25.59
CA PRO A 231 -14.80 24.20 24.18
C PRO A 231 -13.60 23.56 23.49
N ASN A 232 -12.49 23.33 24.21
CA ASN A 232 -11.29 22.73 23.65
C ASN A 232 -11.53 21.26 23.32
N PHE A 233 -12.24 20.54 24.19
CA PHE A 233 -12.62 19.15 23.96
C PHE A 233 -13.57 19.00 22.77
N ARG A 234 -14.53 19.92 22.61
CA ARG A 234 -15.44 19.95 21.45
C ARG A 234 -14.70 20.16 20.13
N ASN A 235 -13.69 21.03 20.12
CA ASN A 235 -12.86 21.27 18.94
C ASN A 235 -12.06 20.01 18.54
N VAL A 236 -11.48 19.31 19.52
CA VAL A 236 -10.77 18.04 19.29
C VAL A 236 -11.72 16.97 18.75
N MET A 237 -12.91 16.82 19.34
CA MET A 237 -13.91 15.83 18.88
C MET A 237 -14.44 16.14 17.48
N SER A 238 -14.62 17.43 17.15
CA SER A 238 -15.03 17.87 15.81
C SER A 238 -13.96 17.59 14.74
N GLY A 239 -12.67 17.67 15.10
CA GLY A 239 -11.56 17.24 14.24
C GLY A 239 -11.57 15.73 13.99
N PHE A 240 -12.06 14.95 14.94
CA PHE A 240 -12.16 13.49 14.85
C PHE A 240 -13.36 12.98 14.03
N MET A 241 -14.42 13.78 13.85
CA MET A 241 -15.51 13.43 12.93
C MET A 241 -15.19 13.78 11.47
N ASN A 242 -14.13 14.54 11.22
CA ASN A 242 -13.67 14.95 9.89
C ASN A 242 -12.40 14.19 9.47
N VAL A 243 -12.32 12.90 9.83
CA VAL A 243 -11.13 12.04 9.67
C VAL A 243 -10.97 11.58 8.23
N ASN A 244 -10.20 12.36 7.47
CA ASN A 244 -9.50 11.86 6.28
C ASN A 244 -7.98 12.08 6.32
N GLN A 245 -7.44 12.81 7.32
CA GLN A 245 -5.99 12.99 7.50
C GLN A 245 -5.65 13.17 8.98
N ILE A 246 -5.11 12.14 9.62
CA ILE A 246 -4.47 12.28 10.94
C ILE A 246 -3.02 12.68 10.67
N ASP A 247 -2.71 13.96 10.85
CA ASP A 247 -1.34 14.49 10.83
C ASP A 247 -0.71 14.45 12.24
N SER A 248 0.61 14.44 12.30
CA SER A 248 1.48 14.52 13.48
C SER A 248 1.10 15.65 14.46
N SER A 249 0.59 16.76 13.96
CA SER A 249 0.09 17.90 14.74
C SER A 249 -1.17 17.57 15.58
N ASN A 250 -2.04 16.68 15.09
CA ASN A 250 -3.25 16.26 15.80
C ASN A 250 -2.97 15.21 16.89
N MET A 251 -1.83 14.51 16.79
CA MET A 251 -1.42 13.52 17.80
C MET A 251 -0.95 14.17 19.10
N GLU A 252 -0.32 15.34 19.04
CA GLU A 252 0.12 16.06 20.25
C GLU A 252 -1.06 16.62 21.05
N VAL A 253 -2.07 17.15 20.34
CA VAL A 253 -3.33 17.59 20.95
C VAL A 253 -4.07 16.41 21.59
N LEU A 254 -4.06 15.25 20.94
CA LEU A 254 -4.64 14.01 21.48
C LEU A 254 -3.89 13.55 22.74
N PHE A 255 -2.56 13.59 22.72
CA PHE A 255 -1.74 13.22 23.87
C PHE A 255 -1.98 14.14 25.06
N GLN A 256 -2.09 15.44 24.81
CA GLN A 256 -2.36 16.44 25.85
C GLN A 256 -3.77 16.31 26.43
N ALA A 257 -4.77 16.02 25.58
CA ALA A 257 -6.13 15.74 26.02
C ALA A 257 -6.18 14.46 26.87
N GLY A 258 -5.50 13.39 26.43
CA GLY A 258 -5.39 12.13 27.17
C GLY A 258 -4.69 12.30 28.52
N HIS A 259 -3.62 13.09 28.58
CA HIS A 259 -2.92 13.38 29.83
C HIS A 259 -3.78 14.18 30.81
N THR A 260 -4.51 15.19 30.31
CA THR A 260 -5.41 16.02 31.12
C THR A 260 -6.56 15.19 31.69
N LEU A 261 -7.12 14.30 30.87
CA LEU A 261 -8.16 13.36 31.29
C LEU A 261 -7.63 12.42 32.38
N ALA A 262 -6.48 11.78 32.17
CA ALA A 262 -5.89 10.86 33.13
C ALA A 262 -5.59 11.52 34.48
N ASN A 263 -5.09 12.77 34.49
CA ASN A 263 -4.83 13.51 35.72
C ASN A 263 -6.12 13.79 36.50
N ARG A 264 -7.18 14.25 35.81
CA ARG A 264 -8.48 14.51 36.45
C ARG A 264 -9.16 13.23 36.92
N MET A 265 -9.04 12.12 36.17
CA MET A 265 -9.58 10.83 36.59
C MET A 265 -8.89 10.32 37.85
N ASN A 266 -7.58 10.53 37.98
CA ASN A 266 -6.81 10.18 39.18
C ASN A 266 -7.17 11.04 40.40
N GLU A 267 -7.61 12.29 40.22
CA GLU A 267 -8.10 13.16 41.29
C GLU A 267 -9.49 12.77 41.79
N VAL A 268 -10.36 12.29 40.89
CA VAL A 268 -11.76 11.95 41.19
C VAL A 268 -11.89 10.54 41.76
N ASP A 269 -11.15 9.56 41.20
CA ASP A 269 -11.14 8.19 41.71
C ASP A 269 -9.77 7.51 41.44
N PRO A 270 -8.84 7.55 42.42
CA PRO A 270 -7.54 6.88 42.30
C PRO A 270 -7.66 5.36 42.12
N SER A 271 -8.68 4.74 42.72
CA SER A 271 -8.87 3.29 42.68
C SER A 271 -9.31 2.80 41.28
N PHE A 272 -10.04 3.65 40.56
CA PHE A 272 -10.40 3.41 39.17
C PHE A 272 -9.17 3.33 38.26
N MET A 273 -8.22 4.26 38.41
CA MET A 273 -6.99 4.28 37.60
C MET A 273 -6.10 3.08 37.90
N ASP A 274 -6.02 2.65 39.15
CA ASP A 274 -5.30 1.43 39.53
C ASP A 274 -5.93 0.16 38.92
N ASN A 275 -7.26 0.09 38.90
CA ASN A 275 -8.00 -1.01 38.27
C ASN A 275 -7.85 -1.00 36.75
N LEU A 276 -7.92 0.17 36.12
CA LEU A 276 -7.68 0.37 34.68
C LEU A 276 -6.26 -0.07 34.30
N ARG A 277 -5.26 0.35 35.09
CA ARG A 277 -3.85 -0.03 34.89
C ARG A 277 -3.62 -1.53 35.03
N ARG A 278 -4.27 -2.18 36.00
CA ARG A 278 -4.23 -3.64 36.16
C ARG A 278 -4.89 -4.37 34.97
N SER A 279 -6.03 -3.88 34.50
CA SER A 279 -6.72 -4.43 33.32
C SER A 279 -5.85 -4.35 32.06
N MET A 280 -5.21 -3.19 31.82
CA MET A 280 -4.31 -3.00 30.68
C MET A 280 -3.05 -3.87 30.76
N ASN A 281 -2.46 -4.06 31.95
CA ASN A 281 -1.30 -4.94 32.13
C ASN A 281 -1.64 -6.43 31.97
N GLN A 282 -2.86 -6.86 32.29
CA GLN A 282 -3.29 -8.26 32.09
C GLN A 282 -3.41 -8.62 30.59
N GLN A 283 -3.66 -7.64 29.72
CA GLN A 283 -3.72 -7.84 28.27
C GLN A 283 -2.36 -8.01 27.60
N GLN A 284 -1.24 -7.75 28.31
CA GLN A 284 0.13 -7.90 27.79
C GLN A 284 0.82 -9.20 28.21
N ALA A 285 0.18 -10.08 28.98
CA ALA A 285 0.74 -11.39 29.29
C ALA A 285 0.71 -12.27 28.00
N PRO A 286 1.83 -12.90 27.61
CA PRO A 286 1.82 -13.83 26.48
C PRO A 286 0.85 -14.97 26.81
N GLN A 287 -0.14 -15.20 25.95
CA GLN A 287 -0.94 -16.41 26.03
C GLN A 287 -0.04 -17.60 25.70
N ASP A 288 0.39 -18.30 26.76
CA ASP A 288 1.09 -19.57 26.67
C ASP A 288 0.14 -20.59 26.05
N ASN A 289 0.28 -20.79 24.73
CA ASN A 289 -0.59 -21.68 23.97
C ASN A 289 -0.11 -23.12 24.17
N THR A 290 -0.37 -23.70 25.34
CA THR A 290 -0.21 -25.13 25.55
C THR A 290 -1.35 -25.87 24.86
N ASN A 291 -1.05 -26.37 23.67
CA ASN A 291 -1.88 -27.25 22.87
C ASN A 291 -2.11 -28.59 23.62
N PRO A 292 -3.35 -28.99 23.97
CA PRO A 292 -3.61 -30.28 24.60
C PRO A 292 -3.80 -31.32 23.49
N GLY A 293 -2.70 -31.94 23.07
CA GLY A 293 -2.73 -32.92 22.00
C GLY A 293 -1.38 -33.57 21.75
N ASP A 294 -0.84 -34.27 22.74
CA ASP A 294 0.12 -35.34 22.45
C ASP A 294 0.11 -36.40 23.56
N SER A 295 -0.85 -37.31 23.43
CA SER A 295 -0.93 -38.57 24.17
C SER A 295 0.21 -39.50 23.70
N LYS A 296 1.42 -39.34 24.24
CA LYS A 296 2.44 -40.39 24.11
C LYS A 296 2.27 -41.44 25.20
N LYS A 297 1.95 -42.66 24.75
CA LYS A 297 1.99 -43.93 25.48
C LYS A 297 3.32 -44.09 26.25
N PRO A 298 3.32 -44.71 27.44
CA PRO A 298 4.53 -45.19 28.10
C PRO A 298 4.96 -46.54 27.49
N GLU A 299 6.20 -46.62 27.03
CA GLU A 299 6.91 -47.90 26.81
C GLU A 299 7.61 -48.30 28.11
N GLU A 300 7.40 -49.55 28.51
CA GLU A 300 8.01 -50.21 29.66
C GLU A 300 9.53 -50.37 29.53
N PRO A 301 10.27 -50.50 30.64
CA PRO A 301 11.70 -50.73 30.62
C PRO A 301 12.00 -52.23 30.47
N GLN A 302 12.79 -52.60 29.47
CA GLN A 302 13.48 -53.89 29.46
C GLN A 302 14.96 -53.69 29.81
N SER A 303 15.37 -54.47 30.81
CA SER A 303 16.77 -54.73 31.19
C SER A 303 17.47 -55.59 30.16
#